data_AF-A0A9D4HTS7-F1
#
_entry.id   AF-A0A9D4HTS7-F1
#
_cell.length_a   1.000
_cell.length_b   1.000
_cell.length_c   1.000
_cell.angle_alpha   90.00
_cell.angle_beta   90.00
_cell.angle_gamma   90.00
#
_symmetry.space_group_name_H-M   'P 1'
#
loop_
_entity.id
_entity.type
_entity.pdbx_description
1 polymer ?
#
loop_
_entity_poly.entity_id
_entity_poly.type
_entity_poly.pdbx_seq_one_letter_code
_entity_poly.pdbx_strand_id
1 'polypeptide(L)'
;MDQSTPTPKQYGGALGLQLRGRLVNQNESSPGYRMPQIEQSIPTHKLHVGALGIKLRGRLGNQMFQYASLLGLASTMKFERVIIEGGDQLKDTFKFENDRVEFGKVPPHWKVVRSTKSRIFDETLTHFNNNSELRIEAFLESWQYFKTIESTVKKDFTFKSTVMLNAKTLLNAIKVKQEINISFTKDEGTFLVTW
;
A
#
# COMPACT_ATOMS: atom_id res chain seq x y z
N MET A 1 2.17 63.00 11.73
CA MET A 1 1.31 62.09 10.96
C MET A 1 1.82 60.69 11.21
N ASP A 2 0.93 59.90 11.83
CA ASP A 2 0.96 58.46 12.11
C ASP A 2 2.09 57.82 12.93
N GLN A 3 1.71 57.31 14.10
CA GLN A 3 2.47 56.44 15.01
C GLN A 3 1.66 55.15 15.17
N SER A 4 2.27 53.97 15.06
CA SER A 4 1.70 52.77 15.67
C SER A 4 2.73 51.68 15.99
N THR A 5 3.05 51.57 17.28
CA THR A 5 3.15 50.35 18.12
C THR A 5 3.64 50.79 19.52
N PRO A 6 3.45 50.03 20.62
CA PRO A 6 2.42 49.04 20.98
C PRO A 6 1.86 49.26 22.43
N THR A 7 1.08 48.29 22.96
CA THR A 7 0.62 48.01 24.37
C THR A 7 -0.83 48.38 24.75
N PRO A 8 -1.46 47.81 25.83
CA PRO A 8 -1.26 46.55 26.58
C PRO A 8 -2.56 45.73 26.86
N LYS A 9 -2.37 44.59 27.55
CA LYS A 9 -3.32 43.56 28.06
C LYS A 9 -4.31 44.03 29.14
N GLN A 10 -5.35 43.19 29.35
CA GLN A 10 -6.11 42.80 30.58
C GLN A 10 -7.64 42.99 30.45
N TYR A 11 -8.58 42.23 31.04
CA TYR A 11 -8.65 41.10 32.00
C TYR A 11 -10.07 40.49 31.94
N GLY A 12 -10.23 39.23 32.40
CA GLY A 12 -11.49 38.70 32.96
C GLY A 12 -12.13 37.58 32.13
N GLY A 13 -12.45 36.39 32.64
CA GLY A 13 -12.38 35.87 34.00
C GLY A 13 -12.47 34.34 33.95
N ALA A 14 -11.70 33.70 34.84
CA ALA A 14 -11.74 32.27 35.09
C ALA A 14 -12.92 31.92 35.99
N LEU A 15 -13.60 30.82 35.70
CA LEU A 15 -14.29 30.01 36.70
C LEU A 15 -14.07 28.54 36.35
N GLY A 16 -13.09 27.94 37.03
CA GLY A 16 -13.05 26.50 37.19
C GLY A 16 -14.13 26.07 38.17
N LEU A 17 -14.69 24.90 37.97
CA LEU A 17 -15.33 24.16 39.05
C LEU A 17 -15.05 22.66 38.90
N GLN A 18 -14.19 22.21 39.80
CA GLN A 18 -14.12 20.84 40.30
C GLN A 18 -15.52 20.35 40.68
N LEU A 19 -15.89 19.16 40.21
CA LEU A 19 -17.00 18.41 40.80
C LEU A 19 -16.42 17.23 41.57
N ARG A 20 -16.24 17.45 42.88
CA ARG A 20 -16.00 16.42 43.89
C ARG A 20 -17.11 16.52 44.93
N GLY A 21 -17.80 15.40 45.18
CA GLY A 21 -18.91 15.28 46.15
C GLY A 21 -20.26 15.54 45.49
N ARG A 22 -21.33 14.78 45.75
CA ARG A 22 -21.71 14.14 47.01
C ARG A 22 -22.86 13.17 46.71
N LEU A 23 -22.78 11.95 47.22
CA LEU A 23 -23.93 11.03 47.26
C LEU A 23 -25.02 11.65 48.13
N VAL A 24 -26.21 11.86 47.55
CA VAL A 24 -27.44 12.11 48.30
C VAL A 24 -28.44 11.05 47.86
N ASN A 25 -28.64 10.08 48.73
CA ASN A 25 -29.73 9.13 48.69
C ASN A 25 -30.94 9.82 49.32
N GLN A 26 -31.99 10.06 48.55
CA GLN A 26 -33.34 10.25 49.11
C GLN A 26 -34.33 9.49 48.24
N ASN A 27 -34.83 8.40 48.82
CA ASN A 27 -36.02 7.69 48.39
C ASN A 27 -37.22 8.58 48.68
N GLU A 28 -37.85 9.13 47.64
CA GLU A 28 -39.25 9.53 47.72
C GLU A 28 -39.99 8.97 46.49
N SER A 29 -41.07 8.28 46.80
CA SER A 29 -41.86 7.44 45.91
C SER A 29 -43.05 8.26 45.40
N SER A 30 -43.20 8.37 44.08
CA SER A 30 -44.50 8.66 43.47
C SER A 30 -44.59 8.10 42.04
N PRO A 31 -45.80 7.76 41.59
CA PRO A 31 -46.00 6.65 40.67
C PRO A 31 -46.01 7.10 39.20
N GLY A 32 -45.40 6.27 38.36
CA GLY A 32 -45.80 6.11 36.97
C GLY A 32 -45.39 7.21 36.01
N TYR A 33 -44.14 7.19 35.56
CA TYR A 33 -43.79 7.39 34.15
C TYR A 33 -42.43 6.72 33.89
N ARG A 34 -42.45 5.52 33.28
CA ARG A 34 -41.24 4.83 32.84
C ARG A 34 -40.84 5.41 31.50
N MET A 35 -39.91 6.37 31.49
CA MET A 35 -39.26 6.81 30.26
C MET A 35 -38.58 5.60 29.62
N PRO A 36 -38.83 5.28 28.33
CA PRO A 36 -38.01 4.31 27.65
C PRO A 36 -36.57 4.82 27.68
N GLN A 37 -35.67 4.05 28.30
CA GLN A 37 -34.24 4.27 28.13
C GLN A 37 -33.98 3.98 26.65
N ILE A 38 -34.00 5.03 25.84
CA ILE A 38 -33.44 4.96 24.50
C ILE A 38 -31.93 4.88 24.73
N GLU A 39 -31.45 3.66 24.96
CA GLU A 39 -30.07 3.30 24.72
C GLU A 39 -29.89 3.39 23.20
N GLN A 40 -29.81 4.63 22.70
CA GLN A 40 -29.25 4.90 21.39
C GLN A 40 -27.78 4.54 21.52
N SER A 41 -27.49 3.25 21.33
CA SER A 41 -26.18 2.82 20.89
C SER A 41 -25.86 3.71 19.70
N ILE A 42 -24.91 4.63 19.85
CA ILE A 42 -24.34 5.36 18.72
C ILE A 42 -23.96 4.24 17.74
N PRO A 43 -24.58 4.14 16.56
CA PRO A 43 -24.15 3.14 15.62
C PRO A 43 -22.72 3.53 15.27
N THR A 44 -21.74 2.83 15.80
CA THR A 44 -20.42 2.74 15.20
C THR A 44 -20.64 2.03 13.88
N HIS A 45 -21.18 2.75 12.91
CA HIS A 45 -21.10 2.40 11.52
C HIS A 45 -19.60 2.39 11.26
N LYS A 46 -18.96 1.22 11.45
CA LYS A 46 -17.69 0.96 10.77
C LYS A 46 -18.00 1.35 9.34
N LEU A 47 -17.40 2.44 8.85
CA LEU A 47 -17.45 2.72 7.42
C LEU A 47 -17.04 1.42 6.77
N HIS A 48 -17.90 0.86 5.92
CA HIS A 48 -17.53 -0.33 5.17
C HIS A 48 -16.39 0.09 4.27
N VAL A 49 -15.16 -0.22 4.66
CA VAL A 49 -14.01 0.17 3.87
C VAL A 49 -13.79 -0.87 2.79
N GLY A 50 -13.92 -0.42 1.55
CA GLY A 50 -13.86 -1.27 0.38
C GLY A 50 -12.48 -1.87 0.18
N ALA A 51 -12.44 -2.86 -0.71
CA ALA A 51 -11.21 -3.53 -1.09
C ALA A 51 -11.10 -3.67 -2.61
N LEU A 52 -9.86 -3.65 -3.11
CA LEU A 52 -9.55 -3.95 -4.50
C LEU A 52 -8.88 -5.31 -4.60
N GLY A 53 -9.27 -6.09 -5.60
CA GLY A 53 -8.73 -7.43 -5.84
C GLY A 53 -8.25 -7.58 -7.27
N ILE A 54 -7.15 -8.29 -7.48
CA ILE A 54 -6.71 -8.71 -8.82
C ILE A 54 -6.19 -10.14 -8.79
N LYS A 55 -6.43 -10.89 -9.87
CA LYS A 55 -5.75 -12.14 -10.15
C LYS A 55 -4.58 -11.87 -11.09
N LEU A 56 -3.36 -12.07 -10.62
CA LEU A 56 -2.16 -11.82 -11.41
C LEU A 56 -2.04 -12.81 -12.56
N ARG A 57 -1.64 -12.31 -13.73
CA ARG A 57 -1.45 -13.12 -14.96
C ARG A 57 -0.11 -12.83 -15.64
N GLY A 58 0.42 -13.80 -16.37
CA GLY A 58 1.65 -13.65 -17.16
C GLY A 58 2.94 -13.85 -16.36
N ARG A 59 4.07 -13.45 -16.95
CA ARG A 59 5.42 -13.60 -16.37
C ARG A 59 5.67 -12.55 -15.27
N LEU A 60 6.75 -12.72 -14.51
CA LEU A 60 7.12 -11.86 -13.37
C LEU A 60 6.95 -10.36 -13.63
N GLY A 61 7.47 -9.83 -14.75
CA GLY A 61 7.33 -8.40 -15.08
C GLY A 61 5.88 -7.93 -15.21
N ASN A 62 5.01 -8.71 -15.85
CA ASN A 62 3.60 -8.37 -15.98
C ASN A 62 2.89 -8.45 -14.61
N GLN A 63 3.28 -9.40 -13.77
CA GLN A 63 2.76 -9.51 -12.41
C GLN A 63 3.18 -8.31 -11.56
N MET A 64 4.43 -7.85 -11.68
CA MET A 64 4.92 -6.64 -11.01
C MET A 64 4.10 -5.40 -11.43
N PHE A 65 3.81 -5.24 -12.72
CA PHE A 65 2.98 -4.15 -13.22
C PHE A 65 1.54 -4.19 -12.70
N GLN A 66 0.90 -5.37 -12.71
CA GLN A 66 -0.45 -5.55 -12.18
C GLN A 66 -0.50 -5.25 -10.67
N TYR A 67 0.47 -5.73 -9.90
CA TYR A 67 0.60 -5.43 -8.47
C TYR A 67 0.71 -3.93 -8.22
N ALA A 68 1.70 -3.29 -8.85
CA ALA A 68 1.99 -1.87 -8.64
C ALA A 68 0.79 -1.01 -9.03
N SER A 69 0.16 -1.33 -10.16
CA SER A 69 -1.01 -0.59 -10.64
C SER A 69 -2.21 -0.75 -9.71
N LEU A 70 -2.50 -1.95 -9.19
CA LEU A 70 -3.59 -2.14 -8.24
C LEU A 70 -3.35 -1.34 -6.95
N LEU A 71 -2.11 -1.36 -6.44
CA LEU A 71 -1.74 -0.58 -5.26
C LEU A 71 -1.87 0.94 -5.50
N GLY A 72 -1.51 1.39 -6.70
CA GLY A 72 -1.66 2.78 -7.14
C GLY A 72 -3.11 3.23 -7.25
N LEU A 73 -3.97 2.38 -7.81
CA LEU A 73 -5.42 2.56 -7.84
C LEU A 73 -6.01 2.63 -6.43
N ALA A 74 -5.61 1.70 -5.55
CA ALA A 74 -6.05 1.68 -4.15
C ALA A 74 -5.64 2.95 -3.39
N SER A 75 -4.44 3.48 -3.67
CA SER A 75 -3.95 4.73 -3.05
C SER A 75 -4.69 5.96 -3.57
N THR A 76 -4.95 6.02 -4.88
CA THR A 76 -5.67 7.11 -5.55
C THR A 76 -7.11 7.19 -5.04
N MET A 77 -7.81 6.06 -5.00
CA MET A 77 -9.22 5.99 -4.61
C MET A 77 -9.44 5.74 -3.12
N LYS A 78 -8.39 5.67 -2.29
CA LYS A 78 -8.49 5.47 -0.83
C LYS A 78 -9.20 4.17 -0.41
N PHE A 79 -8.90 3.07 -1.10
CA PHE A 79 -9.25 1.72 -0.63
C PHE A 79 -8.28 1.27 0.45
N GLU A 80 -8.73 0.74 1.58
CA GLU A 80 -7.78 0.31 2.64
C GLU A 80 -7.04 -0.97 2.27
N ARG A 81 -7.74 -1.93 1.64
CA ARG A 81 -7.23 -3.28 1.39
C ARG A 81 -7.03 -3.60 -0.09
N VAL A 82 -5.98 -4.36 -0.36
CA VAL A 82 -5.58 -4.84 -1.68
C VAL A 82 -5.38 -6.35 -1.60
N ILE A 83 -6.21 -7.11 -2.31
CA ILE A 83 -6.11 -8.57 -2.40
C ILE A 83 -5.43 -8.98 -3.70
N ILE A 84 -4.35 -9.74 -3.58
CA ILE A 84 -3.56 -10.25 -4.70
C ILE A 84 -3.75 -11.77 -4.79
N GLU A 85 -4.47 -12.23 -5.80
CA GLU A 85 -4.60 -13.66 -6.10
C GLU A 85 -3.46 -14.13 -7.01
N GLY A 86 -2.79 -15.20 -6.59
CA GLY A 86 -1.58 -15.73 -7.22
C GLY A 86 -0.33 -15.06 -6.67
N GLY A 87 0.62 -14.76 -7.56
CA GLY A 87 1.84 -14.02 -7.20
C GLY A 87 2.90 -14.84 -6.49
N ASP A 88 2.90 -16.17 -6.62
CA ASP A 88 3.94 -17.02 -6.02
C ASP A 88 5.34 -16.60 -6.49
N GLN A 89 5.50 -16.29 -7.78
CA GLN A 89 6.75 -15.75 -8.31
C GLN A 89 7.16 -14.42 -7.67
N LEU A 90 6.20 -13.54 -7.38
CA LEU A 90 6.49 -12.28 -6.68
C LEU A 90 6.96 -12.58 -5.26
N LYS A 91 6.19 -13.39 -4.51
CA LYS A 91 6.49 -13.76 -3.12
C LYS A 91 7.85 -14.46 -3.01
N ASP A 92 8.21 -15.30 -3.97
CA ASP A 92 9.49 -16.01 -3.96
C ASP A 92 10.68 -15.09 -4.28
N THR A 93 10.43 -13.96 -4.95
CA THR A 93 11.47 -13.04 -5.42
C THR A 93 11.69 -11.86 -4.48
N PHE A 94 10.61 -11.28 -3.95
CA PHE A 94 10.62 -9.98 -3.26
C PHE A 94 10.15 -10.07 -1.80
N LYS A 95 10.38 -8.98 -1.06
CA LYS A 95 9.95 -8.77 0.32
C LYS A 95 8.74 -7.84 0.34
N PHE A 96 7.58 -8.38 0.65
CA PHE A 96 6.37 -7.59 0.85
C PHE A 96 6.19 -7.31 2.34
N GLU A 97 6.25 -6.02 2.72
CA GLU A 97 6.06 -5.52 4.09
C GLU A 97 4.88 -4.53 4.15
N ASN A 98 4.00 -4.56 3.17
CA ASN A 98 2.91 -3.61 3.02
C ASN A 98 1.64 -4.18 3.66
N ASP A 99 1.27 -3.62 4.81
CA ASP A 99 0.12 -4.10 5.61
C ASP A 99 -1.23 -3.98 4.90
N ARG A 100 -1.32 -3.20 3.81
CA ARG A 100 -2.54 -3.09 2.99
C ARG A 100 -2.72 -4.26 2.02
N VAL A 101 -1.68 -5.07 1.83
CA VAL A 101 -1.61 -6.10 0.79
C VAL A 101 -1.79 -7.47 1.41
N GLU A 102 -2.81 -8.17 0.94
CA GLU A 102 -3.14 -9.53 1.33
C GLU A 102 -2.98 -10.45 0.12
N PHE A 103 -2.11 -11.45 0.21
CA PHE A 103 -2.02 -12.50 -0.82
C PHE A 103 -3.05 -13.59 -0.52
N GLY A 104 -4.01 -13.79 -1.43
CA GLY A 104 -5.12 -14.71 -1.21
C GLY A 104 -6.10 -14.76 -2.39
N LYS A 105 -7.08 -15.65 -2.32
CA LYS A 105 -8.12 -15.73 -3.37
C LYS A 105 -8.98 -14.46 -3.34
N VAL A 106 -9.20 -13.85 -4.50
CA VAL A 106 -10.16 -12.74 -4.60
C VAL A 106 -11.57 -13.34 -4.52
N PRO A 107 -12.46 -12.82 -3.66
CA PRO A 107 -13.80 -13.38 -3.54
C PRO A 107 -14.58 -13.33 -4.87
N PRO A 108 -15.26 -14.42 -5.27
CA PRO A 108 -15.87 -14.53 -6.59
C PRO A 108 -17.10 -13.62 -6.78
N HIS A 109 -17.72 -13.17 -5.68
CA HIS A 109 -18.90 -12.32 -5.69
C HIS A 109 -18.59 -10.82 -5.81
N TRP A 110 -17.31 -10.42 -5.77
CA TRP A 110 -16.91 -9.03 -5.92
C TRP A 110 -17.28 -8.47 -7.30
N LYS A 111 -17.69 -7.21 -7.34
CA LYS A 111 -18.08 -6.54 -8.58
C LYS A 111 -16.89 -6.50 -9.53
N VAL A 112 -17.07 -7.04 -10.72
CA VAL A 112 -15.99 -7.09 -11.72
C VAL A 112 -15.90 -5.76 -12.46
N VAL A 113 -14.69 -5.22 -12.53
CA VAL A 113 -14.33 -4.05 -13.34
C VAL A 113 -13.37 -4.52 -14.43
N ARG A 114 -13.70 -4.22 -15.69
CA ARG A 114 -12.88 -4.59 -16.85
C ARG A 114 -12.42 -3.35 -17.59
N SER A 115 -11.24 -3.43 -18.17
CA SER A 115 -10.76 -2.46 -19.16
C SER A 115 -10.13 -3.20 -20.33
N THR A 116 -10.43 -2.73 -21.54
CA THR A 116 -9.81 -3.22 -22.78
C THR A 116 -8.51 -2.48 -23.09
N LYS A 117 -8.19 -1.40 -22.37
CA LYS A 117 -6.97 -0.61 -22.57
C LYS A 117 -5.79 -1.27 -21.86
N SER A 118 -5.09 -2.15 -22.56
CA SER A 118 -3.77 -2.65 -22.12
C SER A 118 -2.67 -1.65 -22.46
N ARG A 119 -1.62 -1.54 -21.63
CA ARG A 119 -0.40 -0.71 -21.85
C ARG A 119 -0.59 0.80 -21.86
N ILE A 120 -1.83 1.28 -21.81
CA ILE A 120 -2.18 2.70 -21.73
C ILE A 120 -2.85 2.94 -20.38
N PHE A 121 -2.67 4.16 -19.86
CA PHE A 121 -3.39 4.59 -18.67
C PHE A 121 -4.88 4.75 -18.99
N ASP A 122 -5.72 4.04 -18.26
CA ASP A 122 -7.17 4.14 -18.34
C ASP A 122 -7.68 4.91 -17.12
N GLU A 123 -7.83 6.21 -17.30
CA GLU A 123 -8.33 7.12 -16.27
C GLU A 123 -9.72 6.72 -15.74
N THR A 124 -10.52 5.98 -16.53
CA THR A 124 -11.81 5.47 -16.03
C THR A 124 -11.66 4.52 -14.83
N LEU A 125 -10.48 3.91 -14.66
CA LEU A 125 -10.19 3.03 -13.54
C LEU A 125 -9.84 3.77 -12.23
N THR A 126 -9.69 5.10 -12.25
CA THR A 126 -9.36 5.90 -11.06
C THR A 126 -10.59 6.54 -10.40
N HIS A 127 -11.79 6.21 -10.87
CA HIS A 127 -13.03 6.86 -10.49
C HIS A 127 -14.07 5.87 -9.98
N PHE A 128 -13.75 5.16 -8.89
CA PHE A 128 -14.70 4.25 -8.22
C PHE A 128 -14.95 4.65 -6.77
N ASN A 129 -16.14 4.31 -6.28
CA ASN A 129 -16.49 4.44 -4.87
C ASN A 129 -15.67 3.43 -4.04
N ASN A 130 -15.01 3.92 -3.00
CA ASN A 130 -14.18 3.14 -2.10
C ASN A 130 -14.95 2.42 -0.98
N ASN A 131 -16.28 2.51 -0.97
CA ASN A 131 -17.16 1.74 -0.09
C ASN A 131 -17.69 0.47 -0.79
N SER A 132 -16.90 -0.12 -1.69
CA SER A 132 -17.29 -1.29 -2.48
C SER A 132 -16.15 -2.29 -2.59
N GLU A 133 -16.50 -3.52 -2.92
CA GLU A 133 -15.55 -4.60 -3.14
C GLU A 133 -15.43 -4.86 -4.64
N LEU A 134 -14.27 -4.54 -5.22
CA LEU A 134 -14.07 -4.57 -6.67
C LEU A 134 -12.98 -5.55 -7.05
N ARG A 135 -13.27 -6.39 -8.03
CA ARG A 135 -12.28 -7.25 -8.69
C ARG A 135 -11.92 -6.65 -10.04
N ILE A 136 -10.66 -6.27 -10.19
CA ILE A 136 -10.11 -5.77 -11.45
C ILE A 136 -9.73 -6.95 -12.35
N GLU A 137 -10.27 -6.97 -13.56
CA GLU A 137 -9.93 -7.89 -14.64
C GLU A 137 -9.43 -7.09 -15.85
N ALA A 138 -8.18 -6.61 -15.77
CA ALA A 138 -7.52 -5.82 -16.80
C ALA A 138 -6.00 -6.05 -16.82
N PHE A 139 -5.36 -5.77 -17.96
CA PHE A 139 -3.89 -5.77 -18.10
C PHE A 139 -3.34 -4.38 -17.78
N LEU A 140 -3.15 -4.13 -16.48
CA LEU A 140 -2.67 -2.85 -15.93
C LEU A 140 -1.15 -2.69 -16.15
N GLU A 141 -0.75 -2.34 -17.37
CA GLU A 141 0.66 -2.29 -17.79
C GLU A 141 1.19 -0.87 -18.01
N SER A 142 0.61 0.14 -17.33
CA SER A 142 1.06 1.53 -17.41
C SER A 142 1.64 2.01 -16.07
N TRP A 143 2.81 2.63 -16.12
CA TRP A 143 3.46 3.20 -14.94
C TRP A 143 2.69 4.35 -14.30
N GLN A 144 1.78 4.98 -15.05
CA GLN A 144 0.99 6.12 -14.59
C GLN A 144 0.09 5.78 -13.39
N TYR A 145 -0.36 4.52 -13.27
CA TYR A 145 -1.20 4.09 -12.15
C TYR A 145 -0.51 4.22 -10.79
N PHE A 146 0.82 4.08 -10.75
CA PHE A 146 1.58 4.00 -9.49
C PHE A 146 2.68 5.06 -9.37
N LYS A 147 2.72 6.04 -10.27
CA LYS A 147 3.70 7.14 -10.24
C LYS A 147 3.75 7.84 -8.89
N THR A 148 2.59 8.09 -8.28
CA THR A 148 2.47 8.82 -7.01
C THR A 148 2.89 8.01 -5.78
N ILE A 149 3.04 6.68 -5.93
CA ILE A 149 3.43 5.76 -4.85
C ILE A 149 4.69 4.96 -5.20
N GLU A 150 5.53 5.49 -6.10
CA GLU A 150 6.71 4.79 -6.62
C GLU A 150 7.65 4.32 -5.49
N SER A 151 7.84 5.14 -4.46
CA SER A 151 8.67 4.78 -3.30
C SER A 151 8.12 3.56 -2.56
N THR A 152 6.81 3.49 -2.34
CA THR A 152 6.14 2.34 -1.73
C THR A 152 6.30 1.09 -2.59
N VAL A 153 6.07 1.21 -3.90
CA VAL A 153 6.25 0.09 -4.85
C VAL A 153 7.69 -0.42 -4.87
N LYS A 154 8.67 0.48 -4.86
CA LYS A 154 10.10 0.10 -4.79
C LYS A 154 10.45 -0.62 -3.50
N LYS A 155 9.87 -0.19 -2.37
CA LYS A 155 10.06 -0.88 -1.08
C LYS A 155 9.57 -2.33 -1.16
N ASP A 156 8.37 -2.54 -1.71
CA ASP A 156 7.77 -3.87 -1.88
C ASP A 156 8.54 -4.77 -2.86
N PHE A 157 9.24 -4.19 -3.84
CA PHE A 157 10.12 -4.92 -4.76
C PHE A 157 11.57 -4.99 -4.29
N THR A 158 11.82 -4.95 -2.98
CA THR A 158 13.12 -5.29 -2.43
C THR A 158 13.36 -6.80 -2.58
N PHE A 159 14.43 -7.19 -3.26
CA PHE A 159 14.77 -8.60 -3.43
C PHE A 159 15.01 -9.32 -2.10
N LYS A 160 14.62 -10.60 -2.04
CA LYS A 160 15.03 -11.50 -0.97
C LYS A 160 16.55 -11.70 -0.99
N SER A 161 17.13 -11.97 0.18
CA SER A 161 18.57 -12.16 0.36
C SER A 161 19.12 -13.31 -0.49
N THR A 162 18.34 -14.39 -0.64
CA THR A 162 18.69 -15.55 -1.48
C THR A 162 18.86 -15.16 -2.96
N VAL A 163 17.91 -14.39 -3.50
CA VAL A 163 17.99 -13.87 -4.88
C VAL A 163 19.21 -12.96 -5.05
N MET A 164 19.44 -12.06 -4.09
CA MET A 164 20.60 -11.17 -4.11
C MET A 164 21.92 -11.93 -4.04
N LEU A 165 22.01 -12.97 -3.21
CA LEU A 165 23.21 -13.80 -3.08
C LEU A 165 23.49 -14.54 -4.39
N ASN A 166 22.48 -15.19 -4.97
CA ASN A 166 22.63 -15.90 -6.23
C ASN A 166 23.07 -14.97 -7.37
N ALA A 167 22.48 -13.78 -7.46
CA ALA A 167 22.87 -12.77 -8.45
C ALA A 167 24.33 -12.32 -8.25
N LYS A 168 24.75 -12.06 -7.00
CA LYS A 168 26.15 -11.69 -6.70
C LYS A 168 27.12 -12.79 -7.07
N THR A 169 26.82 -14.04 -6.72
CA THR A 169 27.66 -15.20 -7.06
C THR A 169 27.83 -15.34 -8.57
N LEU A 170 26.73 -15.23 -9.32
CA LEU A 170 26.77 -15.28 -10.79
C LEU A 170 27.59 -14.14 -11.40
N LEU A 171 27.36 -12.90 -10.94
CA LEU A 171 28.10 -11.73 -11.41
C LEU A 171 29.60 -11.85 -11.11
N ASN A 172 29.98 -12.37 -9.95
CA ASN A 172 31.37 -12.60 -9.61
C ASN A 172 32.01 -13.68 -10.50
N ALA A 173 31.30 -14.78 -10.78
CA ALA A 173 31.77 -15.82 -11.69
C ALA A 173 32.00 -15.29 -13.11
N ILE A 174 31.11 -14.41 -13.60
CA ILE A 174 31.25 -13.77 -14.91
C ILE A 174 32.48 -12.84 -14.94
N LYS A 175 32.69 -12.04 -13.89
CA LYS A 175 33.85 -11.14 -13.79
C LYS A 175 35.17 -11.90 -13.79
N VAL A 176 35.29 -12.94 -12.96
CA VAL A 176 36.48 -13.81 -12.92
C VAL A 176 36.75 -14.41 -14.30
N LYS A 177 35.71 -14.88 -15.01
CA LYS A 177 35.86 -15.42 -16.37
C LYS A 177 36.30 -14.36 -17.41
N GLN A 178 35.93 -13.10 -17.23
CA GLN A 178 36.37 -12.00 -18.09
C GLN A 178 37.83 -11.58 -17.79
N GLU A 179 38.23 -11.59 -16.51
CA GLU A 179 39.61 -11.29 -16.08
C GLU A 179 40.61 -12.38 -16.52
N ILE A 180 40.18 -13.63 -16.63
CA ILE A 180 41.03 -14.75 -17.08
C ILE A 180 41.29 -14.73 -18.61
N ASN A 181 40.61 -13.86 -19.38
CA ASN A 181 40.59 -13.99 -20.84
C ASN A 181 41.51 -13.05 -21.64
N ILE A 182 42.40 -12.26 -21.02
CA ILE A 182 43.38 -11.47 -21.78
C ILE A 182 44.72 -11.33 -21.05
N SER A 183 45.71 -12.12 -21.49
CA SER A 183 47.13 -11.75 -21.36
C SER A 183 47.81 -11.99 -22.71
N PHE A 184 48.19 -10.90 -23.39
CA PHE A 184 49.06 -10.94 -24.57
C PHE A 184 50.50 -10.67 -24.11
N THR A 185 51.34 -11.70 -24.07
CA THR A 185 52.79 -11.52 -24.02
C THR A 185 53.31 -11.64 -25.44
N LYS A 186 53.78 -10.52 -25.99
CA LYS A 186 54.55 -10.48 -27.23
C LYS A 186 55.98 -10.81 -26.85
N ASP A 187 56.40 -12.04 -27.09
CA ASP A 187 57.79 -12.33 -27.44
C ASP A 187 57.85 -13.61 -28.29
N GLU A 188 58.42 -13.39 -29.46
CA GLU A 188 58.97 -14.31 -30.46
C GLU A 188 58.53 -15.79 -30.42
N GLY A 189 57.59 -16.11 -31.30
CA GLY A 189 57.78 -17.27 -32.18
C GLY A 189 57.48 -18.66 -31.64
N THR A 190 56.51 -18.87 -30.75
CA THR A 190 55.83 -20.18 -30.62
C THR A 190 54.44 -20.01 -29.99
N PHE A 191 53.39 -20.52 -30.64
CA PHE A 191 52.04 -20.57 -30.07
C PHE A 191 51.85 -21.89 -29.33
N LEU A 192 51.67 -21.84 -28.01
CA LEU A 192 51.16 -22.97 -27.23
C LEU A 192 49.92 -22.52 -26.46
N VAL A 193 48.78 -23.09 -26.83
CA VAL A 193 47.59 -23.06 -25.98
C VAL A 193 47.81 -24.12 -24.90
N THR A 194 47.83 -23.70 -23.65
CA THR A 194 47.80 -24.62 -22.50
C THR A 194 46.50 -24.38 -21.73
N TRP A 195 45.89 -25.49 -21.28
CA TRP A 195 44.61 -25.57 -20.59
C TRP A 195 44.78 -25.49 -19.08
#